data_AF-A0A955P248-F1
#
_entry.id   AF-A0A955P248-F1
#
_cell.length_a   1.000
_cell.length_b   1.000
_cell.length_c   1.000
_cell.angle_alpha   90.00
_cell.angle_beta   90.00
_cell.angle_gamma   90.00
#
_symmetry.space_group_name_H-M   'P 1'
#
loop_
_entity.id
_entity.type
_entity.pdbx_description
1 polymer ?
#
loop_
_entity_poly.entity_id
_entity_poly.type
_entity_poly.pdbx_seq_one_letter_code
_entity_poly.pdbx_strand_id
1 'polypeptide(L)' 'MRQTNSKSITGEKFLSGRIAHVTGGAGGIGFSTARRLLEEGASVTLSGRTQERLGEAVEKL' A
#
# COMPACT_ATOMS: atom_id res chain seq x y z
N MET A 1 -14.51 25.22 -4.24
CA MET A 1 -14.19 24.64 -2.92
C MET A 1 -13.42 23.34 -3.11
N ARG A 2 -12.11 23.33 -2.85
CA ARG A 2 -11.35 22.08 -2.60
C ARG A 2 -10.72 22.23 -1.24
N GLN A 3 -11.27 21.55 -0.24
CA GLN A 3 -10.64 21.44 1.07
C GLN A 3 -9.38 20.59 0.88
N THR A 4 -8.20 21.21 0.94
CA THR A 4 -6.94 20.47 1.15
C THR A 4 -6.89 20.12 2.62
N ASN A 5 -7.60 19.04 2.98
CA ASN A 5 -7.68 18.57 4.35
C ASN A 5 -6.31 17.98 4.75
N SER A 6 -5.51 18.79 5.44
CA SER A 6 -4.23 18.44 6.06
C SER A 6 -4.46 17.52 7.27
N LYS A 7 -4.85 16.27 7.03
CA LYS A 7 -4.74 15.15 7.99
C LYS A 7 -3.42 14.44 7.60
N SER A 8 -2.31 14.42 8.34
CA SER A 8 -1.95 14.68 9.74
C SER A 8 -0.42 14.93 9.80
N ILE A 9 0.06 15.85 10.67
CA ILE A 9 1.50 16.02 11.00
C ILE A 9 1.88 15.28 12.30
N THR A 10 0.92 14.80 13.10
CA THR A 10 1.18 14.01 14.32
C THR A 10 0.03 13.07 14.65
N GLY A 11 0.33 11.80 14.92
CA GLY A 11 -0.53 10.85 15.67
C GLY A 11 -1.24 9.76 14.85
N GLU A 12 -1.89 10.12 13.75
CA GLU A 12 -2.66 9.16 12.93
C GLU A 12 -1.89 8.76 11.67
N LYS A 13 -1.85 7.44 11.41
CA LYS A 13 -1.34 6.86 10.15
C LYS A 13 -2.06 7.47 8.95
N PHE A 14 -1.31 8.07 8.03
CA PHE A 14 -1.83 9.00 7.01
C PHE A 14 -2.88 8.39 6.08
N LEU A 15 -2.79 7.08 5.82
CA LEU A 15 -3.66 6.34 4.90
C LEU A 15 -4.66 5.42 5.60
N SER A 16 -4.92 5.63 6.88
CA SER A 16 -5.90 4.85 7.64
C SER A 16 -7.25 4.81 6.93
N GLY A 17 -7.77 3.60 6.70
CA GLY A 17 -9.07 3.37 6.05
C GLY A 17 -9.08 3.61 4.54
N ARG A 18 -7.92 3.84 3.91
CA ARG A 18 -7.80 3.95 2.45
C ARG A 18 -7.50 2.59 1.84
N ILE A 19 -7.92 2.40 0.58
CA ILE A 19 -7.59 1.22 -0.22
C ILE A 19 -6.63 1.64 -1.33
N ALA A 20 -5.57 0.87 -1.55
CA ALA A 20 -4.59 1.10 -2.60
C ALA A 20 -4.41 -0.15 -3.48
N HIS A 21 -4.34 0.06 -4.79
CA HIS A 21 -4.04 -0.99 -5.77
C HIS A 21 -2.63 -0.78 -6.31
N VAL A 22 -1.76 -1.78 -6.16
CA VAL A 22 -0.34 -1.70 -6.56
C VAL A 22 -0.07 -2.73 -7.65
N THR A 23 0.24 -2.24 -8.85
CA THR A 23 0.71 -3.06 -9.97
C THR A 23 2.20 -3.37 -9.83
N GLY A 24 2.62 -4.54 -10.33
CA GLY A 24 3.99 -5.00 -10.14
C GLY A 24 4.35 -5.27 -8.68
N GLY A 25 3.35 -5.54 -7.84
CA GLY A 25 3.50 -5.66 -6.38
C GLY A 25 4.33 -6.86 -5.90
N ALA A 26 4.64 -7.80 -6.79
CA ALA A 26 5.40 -9.01 -6.46
C ALA A 26 6.88 -8.77 -6.12
N GLY A 27 7.42 -7.56 -6.37
CA GLY A 27 8.81 -7.25 -6.06
C GLY A 27 9.21 -5.80 -6.34
N GLY A 28 10.49 -5.49 -6.13
CA GLY A 28 11.08 -4.19 -6.43
C GLY A 28 10.31 -3.01 -5.81
N ILE A 29 10.12 -1.96 -6.60
CA ILE A 29 9.46 -0.72 -6.17
C ILE A 29 8.01 -0.97 -5.75
N GLY A 30 7.27 -1.81 -6.49
CA GLY A 30 5.87 -2.12 -6.17
C GLY A 30 5.72 -2.75 -4.79
N PHE A 31 6.59 -3.70 -4.45
CA PHE A 31 6.60 -4.34 -3.13
C PHE A 31 6.96 -3.36 -2.00
N SER A 32 8.02 -2.57 -2.18
CA SER A 32 8.41 -1.54 -1.18
C SER A 32 7.32 -0.49 -0.99
N THR A 33 6.63 -0.13 -2.07
CA THR A 33 5.49 0.80 -2.03
C THR A 33 4.33 0.20 -1.26
N ALA A 34 3.96 -1.05 -1.55
CA ALA A 34 2.91 -1.76 -0.82
C ALA A 34 3.19 -1.83 0.69
N ARG A 35 4.43 -2.14 1.08
CA ARG A 35 4.87 -2.13 2.48
C ARG A 35 4.63 -0.78 3.14
N ARG A 36 5.10 0.30 2.51
CA ARG A 36 4.93 1.65 3.07
C ARG A 36 3.46 2.05 3.17
N LEU A 37 2.63 1.69 2.19
CA LEU A 37 1.19 1.96 2.22
C LEU A 37 0.49 1.24 3.40
N LEU A 38 0.85 -0.02 3.66
CA LEU A 38 0.36 -0.79 4.82
C LEU A 38 0.80 -0.18 6.14
N GLU A 39 2.06 0.25 6.25
CA GLU A 39 2.60 0.93 7.43
C GLU A 39 1.79 2.20 7.76
N GLU A 40 1.39 2.94 6.72
CA GLU A 40 0.52 4.12 6.80
C GLU A 40 -0.98 3.78 6.93
N GLY A 41 -1.36 2.51 7.12
CA GLY A 41 -2.71 2.09 7.48
C GLY A 41 -3.68 1.89 6.31
N ALA A 42 -3.17 1.84 5.08
CA ALA A 42 -3.99 1.45 3.93
C ALA A 42 -4.24 -0.07 3.90
N SER A 43 -5.34 -0.48 3.29
CA SER A 43 -5.51 -1.85 2.79
C SER A 43 -4.97 -1.92 1.36
N VAL A 44 -4.11 -2.90 1.06
CA VAL A 44 -3.41 -2.98 -0.23
C VAL A 44 -3.79 -4.24 -1.00
N THR A 45 -4.04 -4.09 -2.30
CA THR A 45 -4.16 -5.19 -3.27
C THR A 45 -2.99 -5.16 -4.24
N LEU A 46 -2.31 -6.29 -4.39
CA LEU A 46 -1.21 -6.44 -5.36
C LEU A 46 -1.71 -7.08 -6.65
N SER A 47 -1.21 -6.60 -7.79
CA SER A 47 -1.41 -7.25 -9.10
C SER A 47 -0.08 -7.46 -9.82
N GLY A 48 -0.02 -8.52 -10.63
CA GLY A 48 1.18 -8.97 -11.31
C GLY A 48 0.90 -10.16 -12.21
N ARG A 49 1.94 -10.65 -12.89
CA ARG A 49 1.82 -11.71 -13.91
C ARG A 49 1.93 -13.14 -13.37
N THR A 50 2.51 -13.31 -12.18
CA THR A 50 2.85 -14.63 -11.63
C THR A 50 2.20 -14.75 -10.26
N GLN A 51 1.27 -15.69 -10.11
CA GLN A 51 0.47 -15.87 -8.90
C GLN A 51 1.33 -16.29 -7.71
N GLU A 52 2.28 -17.19 -7.93
CA GLU A 52 3.18 -17.72 -6.89
C GLU A 52 4.00 -16.59 -6.27
N ARG A 53 4.58 -15.72 -7.11
CA ARG A 53 5.34 -14.56 -6.64
C ARG A 53 4.48 -13.53 -5.91
N LEU A 54 3.20 -13.39 -6.28
CA LEU A 54 2.26 -12.55 -5.54
C LEU A 54 1.93 -13.16 -4.18
N GLY A 55 1.76 -14.49 -4.10
CA GLY A 55 1.59 -15.22 -2.85
C GLY A 55 2.78 -15.01 -1.90
N GLU A 56 4.00 -15.23 -2.39
CA GLU A 56 5.21 -14.98 -1.61
C GLU A 56 5.32 -13.51 -1.14
N ALA A 57 4.89 -12.56 -1.97
CA ALA A 57 4.89 -11.15 -1.60
C ALA A 57 3.87 -10.86 -0.49
N VAL A 58 2.67 -11.45 -0.54
CA VAL A 58 1.65 -11.31 0.52
C VAL A 58 2.13 -11.90 1.84
N GLU A 59 2.83 -13.04 1.83
CA GLU A 59 3.39 -13.64 3.05
C GLU A 59 4.49 -12.77 3.70
N LYS A 60 5.15 -11.89 2.94
CA LYS A 60 6.27 -11.03 3.40
C LYS A 60 5.83 -9.62 3.83
N LEU A 61 4.56 -9.26 3.69
CA LEU A 61 4.00 -7.93 3.98
C LEU A 61 3.17 -7.96 5.26
#